data_AF-A0A059A148-F1
#
_entry.id   AF-A0A059A148-F1
#
_cell.length_a   1.000
_cell.length_b   1.000
_cell.length_c   1.000
_cell.angle_alpha   90.00
_cell.angle_beta   90.00
_cell.angle_gamma   90.00
#
_symmetry.space_group_name_H-M   'P 1'
#
loop_
_entity.id
_entity.type
_entity.pdbx_description
1 polymer ?
#
loop_
_entity_poly.entity_id
_entity_poly.type
_entity_poly.pdbx_seq_one_letter_code
_entity_poly.pdbx_strand_id
1 'polypeptide(L)'
;MADLSKVSCFLLIACLVAASSPAARAAITCSQISSSMGPCIGYLRGSGPLSSACCSGVKSLNTAARTTADRQAACRCLQSAAGT
;
A
#
# COMPACT_ATOMS: atom_id res chain seq x y z
N MET A 1 -30.58 -19.52 -32.47
CA MET A 1 -31.05 -19.03 -31.15
C MET A 1 -30.15 -19.49 -29.99
N ALA A 2 -29.35 -20.56 -30.13
CA ALA A 2 -28.41 -21.02 -29.11
C ALA A 2 -27.21 -20.06 -28.88
N ASP A 3 -26.76 -19.37 -29.93
CA ASP A 3 -25.59 -18.49 -29.87
C ASP A 3 -25.83 -17.22 -29.01
N LEU A 4 -27.04 -16.68 -29.01
CA LEU A 4 -27.38 -15.48 -28.22
C LEU A 4 -27.39 -15.76 -26.71
N SER A 5 -27.78 -16.97 -26.31
CA SER A 5 -27.76 -17.42 -24.92
C SER A 5 -26.31 -17.59 -24.42
N LYS A 6 -25.43 -18.13 -25.26
CA LYS A 6 -24.02 -18.34 -24.94
C LYS A 6 -23.24 -17.02 -24.80
N VAL A 7 -23.54 -16.03 -25.65
CA VAL A 7 -22.97 -14.68 -25.55
C VAL A 7 -23.43 -13.96 -24.27
N SER A 8 -24.72 -14.06 -23.92
CA SER A 8 -25.25 -13.49 -22.67
C SER A 8 -24.58 -14.08 -21.42
N CYS A 9 -24.40 -15.41 -21.41
CA CYS A 9 -23.74 -16.09 -20.29
C CYS A 9 -22.26 -15.67 -20.15
N PHE A 10 -21.55 -15.54 -21.28
CA PHE A 10 -20.16 -15.07 -21.29
C PHE A 10 -20.03 -13.62 -20.79
N LEU A 11 -20.95 -12.75 -21.18
CA LEU A 11 -21.01 -11.36 -20.72
C LEU A 11 -21.27 -11.26 -19.21
N LEU A 12 -22.20 -12.07 -18.69
CA LEU A 12 -22.48 -12.12 -17.25
C LEU A 12 -21.26 -12.60 -16.46
N ILE A 13 -20.56 -13.63 -16.92
CA ILE A 13 -19.35 -14.15 -16.27
C ILE A 13 -18.24 -13.08 -16.31
N ALA A 14 -18.05 -12.41 -17.45
CA ALA A 14 -17.06 -11.35 -17.59
C ALA A 14 -17.33 -10.15 -16.64
N CYS A 15 -18.60 -9.75 -16.49
CA CYS A 15 -18.98 -8.69 -15.55
C CYS A 15 -18.72 -9.07 -14.08
N LEU A 16 -18.97 -10.33 -13.69
CA LEU A 16 -18.69 -10.81 -12.33
C LEU A 16 -17.18 -10.89 -12.03
N VAL A 17 -16.36 -11.23 -13.04
CA VAL A 17 -14.90 -11.21 -12.93
C VAL A 17 -14.37 -9.77 -12.86
N ALA A 18 -14.96 -8.84 -13.61
CA ALA A 18 -14.59 -7.42 -13.53
C ALA A 18 -14.94 -6.79 -12.17
N ALA A 19 -16.06 -7.22 -11.56
CA ALA A 19 -16.49 -6.76 -10.23
C ALA A 19 -15.65 -7.33 -9.06
N SER A 20 -14.87 -8.39 -9.30
CA SER A 20 -13.94 -8.96 -8.32
C SER A 20 -12.53 -8.34 -8.39
N SER A 21 -12.34 -7.34 -9.25
CA SER A 21 -11.16 -6.46 -9.18
C SER A 21 -11.11 -5.86 -7.78
N PRO A 22 -10.01 -6.04 -7.01
CA PRO A 22 -9.87 -5.39 -5.72
C PRO A 22 -9.98 -3.89 -5.98
N ALA A 23 -11.14 -3.32 -5.62
CA ALA A 23 -11.50 -1.93 -5.83
C ALA A 23 -10.28 -1.06 -5.54
N ALA A 24 -9.76 -0.38 -6.57
CA ALA A 24 -8.57 0.47 -6.58
C ALA A 24 -8.06 0.86 -5.17
N ARG A 25 -7.31 -0.04 -4.54
CA ARG A 25 -6.64 0.27 -3.28
C ARG A 25 -5.45 1.12 -3.70
N ALA A 26 -5.43 2.39 -3.28
CA ALA A 26 -4.25 3.23 -3.51
C ALA A 26 -3.04 2.50 -2.91
N ALA A 27 -2.19 1.96 -3.79
CA ALA A 27 -1.02 1.20 -3.37
C ALA A 27 -0.11 2.15 -2.58
N ILE A 28 0.36 1.71 -1.42
CA ILE A 28 1.34 2.48 -0.64
C ILE A 28 2.61 2.60 -1.46
N THR A 29 3.04 3.83 -1.73
CA THR A 29 4.24 4.11 -2.51
C THR A 29 5.47 4.27 -1.63
N CYS A 30 6.65 3.92 -2.15
CA CYS A 30 7.91 4.14 -1.41
C CYS A 30 8.17 5.63 -1.15
N SER A 31 7.74 6.53 -2.04
CA SER A 31 7.88 7.98 -1.82
C SER A 31 7.06 8.46 -0.62
N GLN A 32 5.83 7.97 -0.45
CA GLN A 32 5.01 8.27 0.74
C GLN A 32 5.66 7.75 2.04
N ILE A 33 6.28 6.57 1.98
CA ILE A 33 7.01 6.00 3.12
C ILE A 33 8.20 6.87 3.49
N SER A 34 9.04 7.21 2.51
CA SER A 34 10.21 8.06 2.74
C SER A 34 9.82 9.42 3.33
N SER A 35 8.76 10.05 2.81
CA SER A 35 8.25 11.32 3.35
C SER A 35 7.73 11.19 4.78
N SER A 36 7.05 10.09 5.10
CA SER A 36 6.54 9.83 6.46
C SER A 36 7.66 9.50 7.46
N MET A 37 8.77 8.93 6.98
CA MET A 37 9.93 8.54 7.80
C MET A 37 10.97 9.65 7.91
N GLY A 38 10.95 10.68 7.06
CA GLY A 38 11.89 11.81 7.10
C GLY A 38 12.09 12.42 8.50
N PRO A 39 11.01 12.70 9.27
CA PRO A 39 11.12 13.22 10.63
C PRO A 39 11.77 12.27 11.65
N CYS A 40 11.92 10.98 11.31
CA CYS A 40 12.52 9.96 12.17
C CYS A 40 14.05 9.85 12.01
N ILE A 41 14.64 10.42 10.94
CA ILE A 41 16.05 10.19 10.59
C ILE A 41 17.00 10.55 11.75
N GLY A 42 16.79 11.70 12.40
CA GLY A 42 17.63 12.12 13.53
C GLY A 42 17.57 11.16 14.71
N TYR A 43 16.37 10.65 15.04
CA TYR A 43 16.21 9.66 16.09
C TYR A 43 16.83 8.31 15.72
N LEU A 44 16.59 7.83 14.50
CA LEU A 44 17.12 6.55 14.00
C LEU A 44 18.66 6.54 13.94
N ARG A 45 19.29 7.70 13.75
CA ARG A 45 20.76 7.85 13.75
C ARG A 45 21.34 8.22 15.12
N GLY A 46 20.51 8.30 16.16
CA GLY A 46 20.95 8.70 17.51
C GLY A 46 21.42 10.15 17.63
N SER A 47 21.10 11.00 16.65
CA SER A 47 21.53 12.41 16.62
C SER A 47 20.49 13.37 17.21
N GLY A 48 19.37 12.87 17.73
CA GLY A 48 18.32 13.68 18.33
C GLY A 48 17.20 12.85 18.99
N PRO A 49 16.32 13.51 19.75
CA PRO A 49 15.20 12.84 20.41
C PRO A 49 14.12 12.40 19.40
N LEU A 50 13.24 11.50 19.85
CA LEU A 50 12.07 11.10 19.07
C LEU A 50 11.11 12.27 18.93
N SER A 51 10.87 12.72 17.70
CA SER A 51 9.93 13.81 17.42
C SER A 51 8.48 13.33 17.40
N SER A 52 7.54 14.19 17.79
CA SER A 52 6.09 13.92 17.65
C SER A 52 5.70 13.67 16.19
N ALA A 53 6.35 14.37 15.25
CA ALA A 53 6.18 14.18 13.82
C ALA A 53 6.59 12.77 13.36
N CYS A 54 7.70 12.22 13.86
CA CYS A 54 8.11 10.84 13.58
C CYS A 54 7.03 9.85 14.03
N CYS A 55 6.56 9.96 15.27
CA CYS A 55 5.51 9.09 15.79
C CYS A 55 4.22 9.17 14.97
N SER A 56 3.80 10.37 14.58
CA SER A 56 2.62 10.58 13.73
C SER A 56 2.79 9.96 12.34
N GLY A 57 3.97 10.12 11.72
CA GLY A 57 4.30 9.48 10.44
C GLY A 57 4.23 7.96 10.50
N VAL A 58 4.84 7.35 11.51
CA VAL A 58 4.81 5.90 11.72
C VAL A 58 3.38 5.39 11.96
N LYS A 59 2.56 6.10 12.75
CA LYS A 59 1.15 5.75 12.97
C LYS A 59 0.34 5.81 11.68
N SER A 60 0.54 6.85 10.87
CA SER A 60 -0.12 6.99 9.56
C SER A 60 0.27 5.84 8.62
N LEU A 61 1.55 5.48 8.55
CA LEU A 61 2.00 4.33 7.75
C LEU A 61 1.38 3.01 8.22
N ASN A 62 1.33 2.76 9.52
CA ASN A 62 0.69 1.55 10.05
C ASN A 62 -0.82 1.52 9.80
N THR A 63 -1.46 2.69 9.78
CA THR A 63 -2.89 2.85 9.47
C THR A 63 -3.16 2.64 7.98
N ALA A 64 -2.23 3.01 7.10
CA ALA A 64 -2.35 2.76 5.67
C ALA A 64 -2.06 1.30 5.31
N ALA A 65 -1.04 0.68 5.92
CA ALA A 65 -0.60 -0.69 5.63
C ALA A 65 -1.49 -1.75 6.30
N ARG A 66 -2.74 -1.87 5.84
CA ARG A 66 -3.75 -2.73 6.47
C ARG A 66 -3.58 -4.21 6.17
N THR A 67 -3.18 -4.56 4.95
CA THR A 67 -3.05 -5.97 4.55
C THR A 67 -1.63 -6.47 4.57
N THR A 68 -1.46 -7.79 4.51
CA THR A 68 -0.17 -8.44 4.35
C THR A 68 0.59 -7.92 3.12
N ALA A 69 -0.09 -7.76 1.98
CA ALA A 69 0.53 -7.24 0.76
C ALA A 69 1.02 -5.79 0.95
N ASP A 70 0.20 -4.93 1.56
CA ASP A 70 0.57 -3.53 1.84
C ASP A 70 1.77 -3.46 2.81
N ARG A 71 1.78 -4.31 3.84
CA ARG A 71 2.88 -4.40 4.81
C ARG A 71 4.18 -4.91 4.17
N GLN A 72 4.09 -5.91 3.29
CA GLN A 72 5.24 -6.41 2.55
C GLN A 72 5.83 -5.35 1.62
N ALA A 73 4.97 -4.63 0.89
CA ALA A 73 5.39 -3.51 0.06
C ALA A 73 6.09 -2.43 0.89
N ALA A 74 5.48 -2.03 2.01
CA ALA A 74 6.06 -1.03 2.88
C ALA A 74 7.40 -1.45 3.50
N CYS A 75 7.52 -2.70 3.93
CA CYS A 75 8.75 -3.26 4.47
C CYS A 75 9.90 -3.20 3.45
N ARG A 76 9.64 -3.58 2.18
CA ARG A 76 10.66 -3.51 1.11
C ARG A 76 11.15 -2.08 0.89
N CYS A 77 10.24 -1.09 0.87
CA CYS A 77 10.64 0.32 0.76
C CYS A 77 11.50 0.77 1.96
N LEU A 78 11.12 0.40 3.19
CA LEU A 78 11.87 0.73 4.41
C LEU A 78 13.26 0.09 4.41
N GLN A 79 13.39 -1.17 3.98
CA GLN A 79 14.68 -1.85 3.84
C GLN A 79 15.59 -1.11 2.86
N SER A 80 15.08 -0.77 1.67
CA SER A 80 15.85 -0.02 0.68
C SER A 80 16.29 1.36 1.20
N ALA A 81 15.43 2.04 1.96
CA ALA A 81 15.75 3.35 2.54
C ALA A 81 16.75 3.26 3.72
N ALA A 82 16.77 2.16 4.45
CA ALA A 82 17.71 1.95 5.56
C ALA A 82 19.07 1.40 5.12
N GLY A 83 19.13 0.75 3.97
CA GLY A 83 20.36 0.22 3.36
C GLY A 83 21.24 1.27 2.67
N THR A 84 20.92 2.55 2.79
CA THR A 84 21.68 3.70 2.29
C THR A 84 22.14 4.59 3.43
#